data_AF-A0A965UMP0-F1
#
_entry.id   AF-A0A965UMP0-F1
#
_cell.length_a   1.000
_cell.length_b   1.000
_cell.length_c   1.000
_cell.angle_alpha   90.00
_cell.angle_beta   90.00
_cell.angle_gamma   90.00
#
_symmetry.space_group_name_H-M   'P 1'
#
loop_
_entity.id
_entity.type
_entity.pdbx_description
1 polymer ?
#
loop_
_entity_poly.entity_id
_entity_poly.type
_entity_poly.pdbx_seq_one_letter_code
_entity_poly.pdbx_strand_id
1 'polypeptide(L)'
;MTTTTLIIAAMSAGFSIQTESKLRAISAIETGDRDNIVGSRGELSRYQIMPSVWKKHFAKEKCKLHIPAEAKRCAYVHVLYLEYKYQEAHAGREPSAAQLYCMWNLGLSGFRRRGWLTSSCPAVVRERAERFANLYIEYNKGQ
;
A
#
# COMPACT_ATOMS: atom_id res chain seq x y z
N MET A 1 -22.26 -26.51 -14.56
CA MET A 1 -21.75 -25.52 -13.59
C MET A 1 -20.25 -25.72 -13.46
N THR A 2 -19.38 -25.02 -14.19
CA THR A 2 -17.91 -25.13 -13.95
C THR A 2 -17.03 -24.05 -14.59
N THR A 3 -17.55 -23.10 -15.37
CA THR A 3 -16.69 -22.07 -15.99
C THR A 3 -16.66 -20.77 -15.18
N THR A 4 -17.80 -20.34 -14.65
CA THR A 4 -17.91 -19.05 -13.93
C THR A 4 -17.13 -19.02 -12.61
N THR A 5 -17.15 -20.12 -11.84
CA THR A 5 -16.46 -20.20 -10.54
C THR A 5 -14.92 -20.19 -10.69
N LEU A 6 -14.39 -20.80 -11.74
CA LEU A 6 -12.95 -20.87 -12.00
C LEU A 6 -12.38 -19.49 -12.35
N ILE A 7 -13.11 -18.70 -13.14
CA ILE A 7 -12.73 -17.33 -13.55
C ILE A 7 -12.72 -16.39 -12.34
N ILE A 8 -13.73 -16.45 -11.47
CA ILE A 8 -13.81 -15.61 -10.26
C ILE A 8 -12.67 -15.92 -9.28
N ALA A 9 -12.33 -17.20 -9.10
CA ALA A 9 -11.23 -17.62 -8.22
C ALA A 9 -9.86 -17.16 -8.75
N ALA A 10 -9.61 -17.27 -10.05
CA ALA A 10 -8.37 -16.81 -10.69
C ALA A 10 -8.21 -15.28 -10.62
N MET A 11 -9.28 -14.50 -10.81
CA MET A 11 -9.26 -13.05 -10.64
C MET A 11 -8.94 -12.63 -9.20
N SER A 12 -9.53 -13.32 -8.22
CA SER A 12 -9.27 -13.07 -6.79
C SER A 12 -7.84 -13.43 -6.39
N ALA A 13 -7.31 -14.52 -6.93
CA ALA A 13 -5.92 -14.93 -6.72
C ALA A 13 -4.92 -13.94 -7.34
N GLY A 14 -5.16 -13.50 -8.58
CA GLY A 14 -4.32 -12.50 -9.25
C GLY A 14 -4.28 -11.15 -8.52
N PHE A 15 -5.42 -10.72 -7.97
CA PHE A 15 -5.50 -9.51 -7.15
C PHE A 15 -4.72 -9.64 -5.83
N SER A 16 -4.80 -10.81 -5.18
CA SER A 16 -4.05 -11.10 -3.96
C SER A 16 -2.54 -11.11 -4.20
N ILE A 17 -2.06 -11.67 -5.31
CA ILE A 17 -0.64 -11.71 -5.69
C ILE A 17 -0.11 -10.29 -5.92
N GLN A 18 -0.85 -9.45 -6.66
CA GLN A 18 -0.43 -8.07 -6.90
C GLN A 18 -0.35 -7.26 -5.60
N THR A 19 -1.30 -7.47 -4.68
CA THR A 19 -1.29 -6.79 -3.37
C THR A 19 -0.11 -7.25 -2.53
N GLU A 20 0.23 -8.54 -2.53
CA GLU A 20 1.40 -9.06 -1.84
C GLU A 20 2.70 -8.45 -2.39
N SER A 21 2.85 -8.36 -3.72
CA SER A 21 3.99 -7.71 -4.36
C SER A 21 4.11 -6.23 -3.98
N LYS A 22 2.98 -5.51 -3.86
CA LYS A 22 2.96 -4.12 -3.35
C LYS A 22 3.42 -4.06 -1.88
N LEU A 23 2.98 -4.97 -1.03
CA LEU A 23 3.41 -5.00 0.37
C LEU A 23 4.90 -5.28 0.52
N ARG A 24 5.44 -6.23 -0.26
CA ARG A 24 6.88 -6.51 -0.30
C ARG A 24 7.68 -5.27 -0.75
N ALA A 25 7.21 -4.57 -1.77
CA ALA A 25 7.86 -3.34 -2.23
C ALA A 25 7.78 -2.21 -1.18
N ILE A 26 6.65 -2.07 -0.47
CA ILE A 26 6.54 -1.12 0.66
C ILE A 26 7.55 -1.46 1.75
N SER A 27 7.61 -2.72 2.23
CA SER A 27 8.49 -3.08 3.34
C SER A 27 9.97 -2.91 3.00
N ALA A 28 10.36 -3.20 1.76
CA ALA A 28 11.70 -2.96 1.25
C ALA A 28 12.08 -1.47 1.25
N ILE A 29 11.16 -0.58 0.83
CA ILE A 29 11.39 0.87 0.76
C ILE A 29 11.33 1.55 2.13
N GLU A 30 10.46 1.08 3.02
CA GLU A 30 10.23 1.75 4.32
C GLU A 30 11.29 1.42 5.35
N THR A 31 11.71 0.15 5.43
CA THR A 31 12.61 -0.28 6.51
C THR A 31 13.70 -1.25 6.07
N GLY A 32 13.64 -1.75 4.83
CA GLY A 32 14.41 -2.91 4.43
C GLY A 32 13.95 -4.15 5.18
N ASP A 33 12.63 -4.36 5.25
CA ASP A 33 12.04 -5.61 5.76
C ASP A 33 12.20 -5.84 7.29
N ARG A 34 12.42 -4.79 8.08
CA ARG A 34 12.65 -4.89 9.53
C ARG A 34 11.38 -4.55 10.34
N ASP A 35 10.88 -5.52 11.11
CA ASP A 35 9.60 -5.39 11.81
C ASP A 35 9.62 -4.53 13.08
N ASN A 36 10.79 -4.31 13.68
CA ASN A 36 10.91 -3.60 14.97
C ASN A 36 11.37 -2.14 14.82
N ILE A 37 11.17 -1.54 13.64
CA ILE A 37 11.55 -0.15 13.38
C ILE A 37 10.43 0.80 13.82
N VAL A 38 10.81 1.81 14.60
CA VAL A 38 9.96 2.95 14.94
C VAL A 38 10.42 4.14 14.11
N GLY A 39 9.50 4.73 13.36
CA GLY A 39 9.75 5.92 12.55
C GLY A 39 9.77 7.19 13.38
N SER A 40 10.30 8.26 12.77
CA SER A 40 10.49 9.57 13.42
C SER A 40 9.20 10.22 13.94
N ARG A 41 8.03 9.81 13.46
CA ARG A 41 6.72 10.35 13.84
C ARG A 41 5.85 9.31 14.55
N GLY A 42 6.47 8.23 15.04
CA GLY A 42 5.78 7.14 15.72
C GLY A 42 5.18 6.12 14.77
N GLU A 43 5.63 6.07 13.50
CA GLU A 43 5.35 4.96 12.61
C GLU A 43 5.90 3.65 13.20
N LEU A 44 5.22 2.53 12.96
CA LEU A 44 5.61 1.22 13.48
C LEU A 44 5.66 0.18 12.36
N SER A 45 6.37 -0.93 12.62
CA SER A 45 6.54 -2.09 11.72
C SER A 45 7.43 -1.85 10.50
N ARG A 46 7.68 -2.93 9.75
CA ARG A 46 8.37 -2.90 8.46
C ARG A 46 7.72 -1.99 7.42
N TYR A 47 6.43 -1.70 7.60
CA TYR A 47 5.62 -0.88 6.70
C TYR A 47 5.55 0.59 7.13
N GLN A 48 6.08 0.97 8.30
CA GLN A 48 5.99 2.35 8.82
C GLN A 48 4.55 2.89 8.87
N ILE A 49 3.63 2.09 9.43
CA ILE A 49 2.22 2.47 9.56
C ILE A 49 2.02 3.37 10.78
N MET A 50 1.27 4.46 10.60
CA MET A 50 0.86 5.35 11.69
C MET A 50 -0.24 4.73 12.56
N PRO A 51 -0.24 4.97 13.89
CA PRO A 51 -1.35 4.58 14.76
C PRO A 51 -2.72 5.11 14.31
N SER A 52 -2.77 6.28 13.65
CA SER A 52 -4.01 6.83 13.08
C SER A 52 -4.57 5.99 11.93
N VAL A 53 -3.69 5.38 11.12
CA VAL A 53 -4.08 4.46 10.05
C VAL A 53 -4.61 3.16 10.63
N TRP A 54 -3.98 2.63 11.69
CA TRP A 54 -4.54 1.49 12.43
C TRP A 54 -5.92 1.81 12.98
N LYS A 55 -6.08 2.94 13.69
CA LYS A 55 -7.36 3.36 14.25
C LYS A 55 -8.45 3.51 13.19
N LYS A 56 -8.08 3.92 11.97
CA LYS A 56 -9.02 4.05 10.86
C LYS A 56 -9.62 2.72 10.43
N HIS A 57 -8.81 1.66 10.36
CA HIS A 57 -9.25 0.36 9.85
C HIS A 57 -9.71 -0.60 10.94
N PHE A 58 -9.15 -0.47 12.15
CA PHE A 58 -9.39 -1.36 13.29
C PHE A 58 -9.67 -0.58 14.58
N ALA A 59 -10.61 0.37 14.52
CA ALA A 59 -10.93 1.28 15.62
C ALA A 59 -11.25 0.59 16.97
N LYS A 60 -11.81 -0.62 16.90
CA LYS A 60 -12.21 -1.43 18.08
C LYS A 60 -11.09 -2.34 18.58
N GLU A 61 -10.02 -2.51 17.82
CA GLU A 61 -8.90 -3.37 18.20
C GLU A 61 -7.79 -2.55 18.85
N LYS A 62 -7.19 -3.09 19.92
CA LYS A 62 -5.96 -2.52 20.48
C LYS A 62 -4.90 -2.44 19.36
N CYS A 63 -4.14 -1.35 19.35
CA CYS A 63 -3.04 -1.19 18.40
C CYS A 63 -2.03 -2.34 18.53
N LYS A 64 -1.96 -3.18 17.49
CA LYS A 64 -1.06 -4.35 17.39
C LYS A 64 -0.03 -4.19 16.27
N LEU A 65 0.28 -2.95 15.88
CA LEU A 65 1.24 -2.65 14.80
C LEU A 65 2.65 -3.22 15.02
N HIS A 66 3.01 -3.59 16.24
CA HIS A 66 4.28 -4.26 16.54
C HIS A 66 4.28 -5.77 16.23
N ILE A 67 3.11 -6.37 15.99
CA ILE A 67 2.98 -7.79 15.63
C ILE A 67 3.06 -7.89 14.11
N PRO A 68 4.07 -8.56 13.52
CA PRO A 68 4.31 -8.54 12.07
C PRO A 68 3.09 -8.94 11.22
N ALA A 69 2.37 -9.99 11.64
CA ALA A 69 1.18 -10.46 10.94
C ALA A 69 0.03 -9.43 10.97
N GLU A 70 -0.16 -8.74 12.09
CA GLU A 70 -1.18 -7.70 12.24
C GLU A 70 -0.80 -6.42 11.49
N ALA A 71 0.49 -6.05 11.51
CA ALA A 71 1.01 -4.96 10.70
C ALA A 71 0.80 -5.22 9.21
N LYS A 72 1.08 -6.45 8.75
CA LYS A 72 0.82 -6.86 7.36
C LYS A 72 -0.67 -6.79 7.03
N ARG A 73 -1.54 -7.30 7.90
CA ARG A 73 -3.00 -7.21 7.73
C ARG A 73 -3.47 -5.76 7.61
N CYS A 74 -2.94 -4.86 8.44
CA CYS A 74 -3.25 -3.44 8.36
C CYS A 74 -2.72 -2.79 7.09
N ALA A 75 -1.48 -3.09 6.69
CA ALA A 75 -0.91 -2.62 5.44
C ALA A 75 -1.77 -3.05 4.24
N TYR A 76 -2.15 -4.33 4.20
CA TYR A 76 -2.98 -4.92 3.16
C TYR A 76 -4.31 -4.16 3.01
N VAL A 77 -5.08 -4.06 4.10
CA VAL A 77 -6.36 -3.33 4.11
C VAL A 77 -6.16 -1.86 3.73
N HIS A 78 -5.05 -1.25 4.16
CA HIS A 78 -4.77 0.14 3.81
C HIS A 78 -4.46 0.34 2.33
N VAL A 79 -3.70 -0.55 1.68
CA VAL A 79 -3.46 -0.53 0.24
C VAL A 79 -4.78 -0.61 -0.53
N LEU A 80 -5.63 -1.59 -0.20
CA LEU A 80 -6.94 -1.74 -0.84
C LEU A 80 -7.80 -0.49 -0.67
N TYR A 81 -7.78 0.11 0.52
CA TYR A 81 -8.47 1.36 0.78
C TYR A 81 -7.97 2.49 -0.13
N LEU A 82 -6.66 2.64 -0.30
CA LEU A 82 -6.09 3.71 -1.13
C LEU A 82 -6.45 3.54 -2.61
N GLU A 83 -6.39 2.31 -3.12
CA GLU A 83 -6.77 1.98 -4.49
C GLU A 83 -8.25 2.28 -4.75
N TYR A 84 -9.13 1.79 -3.88
CA TYR A 84 -10.55 2.07 -3.95
C TYR A 84 -10.85 3.57 -3.95
N LYS A 85 -10.25 4.34 -3.02
CA LYS A 85 -10.45 5.79 -2.97
C LYS A 85 -9.93 6.52 -4.21
N TYR A 86 -8.86 6.01 -4.83
CA TYR A 86 -8.36 6.57 -6.09
C TYR A 86 -9.31 6.27 -7.24
N GLN A 87 -9.78 5.03 -7.38
CA GLN A 87 -10.73 4.61 -8.39
C GLN A 87 -12.04 5.41 -8.31
N GLU A 88 -12.58 5.61 -7.10
CA GLU A 88 -13.75 6.46 -6.86
C GLU A 88 -13.55 7.89 -7.40
N ALA A 89 -12.34 8.43 -7.24
CA ALA A 89 -12.01 9.77 -7.73
C ALA A 89 -11.71 9.83 -9.24
N HIS A 90 -11.50 8.70 -9.91
CA HIS A 90 -11.00 8.63 -11.29
C HIS A 90 -11.84 7.74 -12.21
N ALA A 91 -13.14 7.61 -11.92
CA ALA A 91 -14.10 6.84 -12.71
C ALA A 91 -13.66 5.38 -12.93
N GLY A 92 -13.19 4.72 -11.86
CA GLY A 92 -12.81 3.31 -11.87
C GLY A 92 -11.39 3.03 -12.36
N ARG A 93 -10.61 4.04 -12.74
CA ARG A 93 -9.21 3.85 -13.14
C ARG A 93 -8.33 3.49 -11.94
N GLU A 94 -7.49 2.48 -12.10
CA GLU A 94 -6.47 2.08 -11.13
C GLU A 94 -5.37 3.15 -10.97
N PRO A 95 -4.82 3.36 -9.76
CA PRO A 95 -3.62 4.15 -9.60
C PRO A 95 -2.41 3.41 -10.20
N SER A 96 -1.46 4.15 -10.74
CA SER A 96 -0.13 3.60 -10.98
C SER A 96 0.55 3.23 -9.66
N ALA A 97 1.55 2.35 -9.70
CA ALA A 97 2.34 2.00 -8.52
C ALA A 97 2.95 3.25 -7.84
N ALA A 98 3.46 4.20 -8.63
CA ALA A 98 4.00 5.45 -8.10
C ALA A 98 2.92 6.32 -7.41
N GLN A 99 1.70 6.37 -7.95
CA GLN A 99 0.58 7.08 -7.33
C GLN A 99 0.13 6.41 -6.03
N LEU A 100 0.08 5.08 -5.99
CA LEU A 100 -0.19 4.33 -4.76
C LEU A 100 0.83 4.66 -3.68
N TYR A 101 2.12 4.66 -4.02
CA TYR A 101 3.16 5.01 -3.06
C TYR A 101 3.06 6.47 -2.59
N CYS A 102 2.73 7.42 -3.48
CA CYS A 102 2.49 8.81 -3.08
C CYS A 102 1.33 8.91 -2.07
N MET A 103 0.26 8.13 -2.26
CA MET A 103 -0.85 8.07 -1.30
C MET A 103 -0.43 7.41 0.02
N TRP A 104 0.39 6.37 -0.01
CA TRP A 104 0.95 5.72 1.17
C TRP A 104 1.75 6.71 2.02
N ASN A 105 2.70 7.41 1.39
CA ASN A 105 3.65 8.28 2.08
C ASN A 105 3.02 9.61 2.55
N LEU A 106 2.20 10.25 1.70
CA LEU A 106 1.61 11.56 2.00
C LEU A 106 0.24 11.47 2.66
N GLY A 107 -0.35 10.26 2.70
CA GLY A 107 -1.76 10.06 2.95
C GLY A 107 -2.64 10.48 1.76
N LEU A 108 -3.84 9.91 1.69
CA LEU A 108 -4.83 10.20 0.64
C LEU A 108 -5.09 11.69 0.44
N SER A 109 -5.36 12.42 1.53
CA SER A 109 -5.63 13.87 1.46
C SER A 109 -4.39 14.66 1.04
N GLY A 110 -3.20 14.22 1.43
CA GLY A 110 -1.94 14.87 1.08
C GLY A 110 -1.62 14.77 -0.41
N PHE A 111 -1.91 13.63 -1.02
CA PHE A 111 -1.77 13.44 -2.47
C PHE A 111 -2.89 14.11 -3.26
N ARG A 112 -4.14 14.07 -2.76
CA ARG A 112 -5.28 14.80 -3.36
C ARG A 112 -5.02 16.31 -3.45
N ARG A 113 -4.47 16.93 -2.42
CA ARG A 113 -4.10 18.37 -2.44
C ARG A 113 -3.05 18.72 -3.51
N ARG A 114 -2.34 17.72 -4.02
CA ARG A 114 -1.35 17.84 -5.11
C ARG A 114 -1.92 17.45 -6.46
N GLY A 115 -3.26 17.40 -6.58
CA GLY A 115 -3.95 17.10 -7.83
C GLY A 115 -3.74 15.68 -8.34
N TRP A 116 -3.36 14.73 -7.49
CA TRP A 116 -3.05 13.34 -7.89
C TRP A 116 -1.85 13.21 -8.85
N LEU A 117 -1.00 14.24 -8.90
CA LEU A 117 0.18 14.29 -9.76
C LEU A 117 1.43 13.93 -8.95
N THR A 118 2.11 12.85 -9.36
CA THR A 118 3.40 12.46 -8.76
C THR A 118 4.44 13.57 -8.90
N SER A 119 4.43 14.32 -10.01
CA SER A 119 5.31 15.48 -10.24
C SER A 119 5.13 16.61 -9.23
N SER A 120 3.98 16.70 -8.57
CA SER A 120 3.69 17.70 -7.52
C SER A 120 4.08 17.24 -6.12
N CYS A 121 4.64 16.03 -5.97
CA CYS A 121 5.15 15.51 -4.70
C CYS A 121 6.58 16.01 -4.39
N PRO A 122 6.98 16.07 -3.11
CA PRO A 122 8.36 16.37 -2.73
C PRO A 122 9.35 15.43 -3.42
N ALA A 123 10.56 15.91 -3.75
CA ALA A 123 11.55 15.15 -4.51
C ALA A 123 11.84 13.76 -3.89
N VAL A 124 12.02 13.70 -2.58
CA VAL A 124 12.24 12.43 -1.85
C VAL A 124 11.07 11.46 -2.00
N VAL A 125 9.82 11.94 -2.07
CA VAL A 125 8.65 11.09 -2.27
C VAL A 125 8.59 10.58 -3.69
N ARG A 126 8.98 11.40 -4.68
CA ARG A 126 9.04 11.00 -6.09
C ARG A 126 10.08 9.90 -6.30
N GLU A 127 11.28 10.08 -5.78
CA GLU A 127 12.35 9.07 -5.84
C GLU A 127 11.90 7.74 -5.22
N ARG A 128 11.30 7.79 -4.02
CA ARG A 128 10.78 6.58 -3.36
C ARG A 128 9.61 5.94 -4.13
N ALA A 129 8.75 6.73 -4.76
CA ALA A 129 7.66 6.24 -5.59
C ALA A 129 8.17 5.54 -6.87
N GLU A 130 9.22 6.06 -7.49
CA GLU A 130 9.88 5.44 -8.64
C GLU A 130 10.55 4.11 -8.23
N ARG A 131 11.30 4.12 -7.11
CA ARG A 131 11.89 2.88 -6.57
C ARG A 131 10.83 1.84 -6.22
N PHE A 132 9.72 2.27 -5.62
CA PHE A 132 8.57 1.40 -5.34
C PHE A 132 8.01 0.76 -6.62
N ALA A 133 7.80 1.55 -7.68
CA ALA A 133 7.30 1.05 -8.95
C ALA A 133 8.23 -0.01 -9.57
N ASN A 134 9.54 0.20 -9.50
CA ASN A 134 10.54 -0.75 -10.00
C ASN A 134 10.51 -2.07 -9.22
N LEU A 135 10.50 -2.01 -7.89
CA LEU A 135 10.42 -3.20 -7.02
C LEU A 135 9.11 -3.95 -7.22
N TYR A 136 8.00 -3.25 -7.37
CA TYR A 136 6.70 -3.88 -7.64
C TYR A 136 6.73 -4.65 -8.97
N ILE A 137 7.29 -4.08 -10.03
CA ILE A 137 7.44 -4.75 -11.32
C ILE A 137 8.32 -6.00 -11.19
N GLU A 138 9.44 -5.90 -10.46
CA GLU A 138 10.34 -7.03 -10.21
C GLU A 138 9.63 -8.16 -9.47
N TYR A 139 8.96 -7.86 -8.36
CA TYR A 139 8.25 -8.86 -7.56
C TYR A 139 7.05 -9.47 -8.28
N ASN A 140 6.39 -8.71 -9.17
CA ASN A 140 5.27 -9.23 -9.94
C ASN A 140 5.69 -10.09 -11.15
N LYS A 141 6.94 -9.95 -11.63
CA LYS A 141 7.51 -10.80 -12.70
C LYS A 141 8.09 -12.12 -12.18
N GLY A 142 8.53 -12.15 -10.93
CA GLY A 142 9.08 -13.35 -10.27
C GLY A 142 8.03 -14.26 -9.61
N GLN A 143 6.78 -14.16 -10.04
CA GLN A 143 5.63 -14.96 -9.60
C GLN A 143 4.95 -15.54 -10.83
#